data_AF-A0A7J8QTS2-F1
#
_entry.id   AF-A0A7J8QTS2-F1
#
_cell.length_a   1.000
_cell.length_b   1.000
_cell.length_c   1.000
_cell.angle_alpha   90.00
_cell.angle_beta   90.00
_cell.angle_gamma   90.00
#
_symmetry.space_group_name_H-M   'P 1'
#
loop_
_entity.id
_entity.type
_entity.pdbx_description
1 polymer ?
#
loop_
_entity_poly.entity_id
_entity_poly.type
_entity_poly.pdbx_seq_one_letter_code
_entity_poly.pdbx_strand_id
1 'polypeptide(L)'
;MPSRLKRAIGAVKDQTSISLAKIVNTNSSNLDVAVLKATTRDLEPVNERYVNDILVMISSNKLHAVICANAIAKRIGKTKNWVVALKSLMIVLRIFQNGDPFFPQEVLHARNRGAKILNLTTFNDYSQSSPYDYTAFVRSFAFYLDQRLDCLVTGKIQRRVANKTTGIGRKGSRRVNPQH
;
A
#
# COMPACT_ATOMS: atom_id res chain seq x y z
N MET A 1 -14.86 -43.59 15.92
CA MET A 1 -15.89 -42.52 15.86
C MET A 1 -15.44 -41.36 16.74
N PRO A 2 -15.22 -40.14 16.22
CA PRO A 2 -14.84 -39.00 17.07
C PRO A 2 -15.94 -38.70 18.09
N SER A 3 -15.53 -38.43 19.35
CA SER A 3 -16.46 -38.16 20.45
C SER A 3 -17.29 -36.88 20.20
N ARG A 4 -18.51 -36.81 20.75
CA ARG A 4 -19.42 -35.65 20.61
C ARG A 4 -18.73 -34.31 20.93
N LEU A 5 -17.82 -34.34 21.91
CA LEU A 5 -17.04 -33.17 22.36
C LEU A 5 -16.01 -32.72 21.32
N LYS A 6 -15.28 -33.64 20.67
CA LYS A 6 -14.37 -33.31 19.54
C LYS A 6 -15.14 -32.72 18.35
N ARG A 7 -16.36 -33.21 18.10
CA ARG A 7 -17.23 -32.72 17.03
C ARG A 7 -17.76 -31.31 17.31
N ALA A 8 -18.13 -31.01 18.56
CA ALA A 8 -18.53 -29.68 18.99
C ALA A 8 -17.38 -28.67 18.90
N ILE A 9 -16.17 -29.04 19.34
CA ILE A 9 -14.97 -28.20 19.22
C ILE A 9 -14.63 -27.92 17.74
N GLY A 10 -14.73 -28.94 16.88
CA GLY A 10 -14.56 -28.79 15.43
C GLY A 10 -15.54 -27.77 14.84
N ALA A 11 -16.83 -27.90 15.16
CA ALA A 11 -17.86 -26.99 14.68
C ALA A 11 -17.62 -25.52 15.11
N VAL A 12 -17.17 -25.28 16.35
CA VAL A 12 -16.85 -23.93 16.83
C VAL A 12 -15.64 -23.35 16.10
N LYS A 13 -14.59 -24.14 15.87
CA LYS A 13 -13.40 -23.75 15.09
C LYS A 13 -13.76 -23.40 13.64
N ASP A 14 -14.64 -24.19 13.03
CA ASP A 14 -15.10 -23.95 11.67
C ASP A 14 -15.95 -22.68 11.60
N GLN A 15 -16.83 -22.45 12.58
CA GLN A 15 -17.62 -21.22 12.66
C GLN A 15 -16.74 -19.97 12.80
N THR A 16 -15.67 -20.03 13.61
CA THR A 16 -14.68 -18.94 13.70
C THR A 16 -13.94 -18.75 12.38
N SER A 17 -13.50 -19.84 11.76
CA SER A 17 -12.78 -19.80 10.47
C SER A 17 -13.64 -19.21 9.35
N ILE A 18 -14.92 -19.59 9.26
CA ILE A 18 -15.90 -19.04 8.31
C ILE A 18 -16.11 -17.54 8.55
N SER A 19 -16.24 -17.14 9.82
CA SER A 19 -16.47 -15.73 10.17
C SER A 19 -15.27 -14.85 9.79
N LEU A 20 -14.04 -15.34 10.04
CA LEU A 20 -12.82 -14.68 9.61
C LEU A 20 -12.72 -14.60 8.08
N ALA A 21 -13.02 -15.68 7.36
CA ALA A 21 -13.02 -15.69 5.90
C ALA A 21 -14.00 -14.66 5.31
N LYS A 22 -15.19 -14.52 5.90
CA LYS A 22 -16.18 -13.50 5.49
C LYS A 22 -15.65 -12.08 5.67
N ILE A 23 -15.04 -11.78 6.83
CA ILE A 23 -14.47 -10.45 7.10
C ILE A 23 -13.35 -10.13 6.11
N VAL A 24 -12.44 -11.08 5.86
CA VAL A 24 -11.36 -10.92 4.87
C VAL A 24 -11.94 -10.67 3.47
N ASN A 25 -12.98 -11.41 3.07
CA ASN A 25 -13.63 -11.22 1.78
C ASN A 25 -14.29 -9.83 1.66
N THR A 26 -15.00 -9.38 2.69
CA THR A 26 -15.60 -8.04 2.73
C THR A 26 -14.54 -6.95 2.63
N ASN A 27 -13.46 -7.04 3.40
CA ASN A 27 -12.37 -6.06 3.35
C ASN A 27 -11.64 -6.08 2.00
N SER A 28 -11.49 -7.28 1.40
CA SER A 28 -11.00 -7.42 0.03
C SER A 28 -11.89 -6.71 -0.98
N SER A 29 -13.20 -6.89 -0.89
CA SER A 29 -14.13 -6.20 -1.80
C SER A 29 -14.10 -4.67 -1.59
N ASN A 30 -14.01 -4.21 -0.34
CA ASN A 30 -13.97 -2.78 -0.03
C ASN A 30 -12.69 -2.12 -0.58
N LEU A 31 -11.53 -2.76 -0.40
CA LEU A 31 -10.26 -2.29 -0.95
C LEU A 31 -10.25 -2.33 -2.48
N ASP A 32 -10.74 -3.41 -3.09
CA ASP A 32 -10.87 -3.52 -4.55
C ASP A 32 -11.74 -2.37 -5.11
N VAL A 33 -12.90 -2.11 -4.49
CA VAL A 33 -13.80 -1.03 -4.90
C VAL A 33 -13.15 0.34 -4.71
N ALA A 34 -12.49 0.58 -3.58
CA ALA A 34 -11.80 1.85 -3.33
C ALA A 34 -10.68 2.10 -4.38
N VAL A 35 -9.88 1.07 -4.68
CA VAL A 35 -8.85 1.16 -5.73
C VAL A 35 -9.47 1.41 -7.11
N LEU A 36 -10.57 0.73 -7.46
CA LEU A 36 -11.26 0.96 -8.73
C LEU A 36 -11.79 2.39 -8.87
N LYS A 37 -12.39 2.93 -7.80
CA LYS A 37 -12.95 4.29 -7.79
C LYS A 37 -11.86 5.37 -7.73
N ALA A 38 -10.71 5.09 -7.11
CA ALA A 38 -9.56 6.00 -7.10
C ALA A 38 -8.81 6.04 -8.45
N THR A 39 -8.95 5.00 -9.29
CA THR A 39 -8.17 4.81 -10.52
C THR A 39 -9.05 4.77 -11.76
N THR A 40 -10.08 5.61 -11.81
CA THR A 40 -10.93 5.78 -12.98
C THR A 40 -10.14 6.34 -14.17
N ARG A 41 -10.69 6.20 -15.38
CA ARG A 41 -10.01 6.57 -16.64
C ARG A 41 -10.09 8.06 -16.97
N ASP A 42 -10.94 8.81 -16.28
CA ASP A 42 -11.03 10.26 -16.45
C ASP A 42 -9.71 10.94 -16.11
N LEU A 43 -9.49 12.11 -16.71
CA LEU A 43 -8.27 12.90 -16.52
C LEU A 43 -8.27 13.70 -15.21
N GLU A 44 -9.33 13.59 -14.40
CA GLU A 44 -9.36 14.26 -13.10
C GLU A 44 -8.29 13.67 -12.17
N PRO A 45 -7.77 14.45 -11.21
CA PRO A 45 -6.85 13.95 -10.20
C PRO A 45 -7.40 12.72 -9.46
N VAL A 46 -6.50 11.95 -8.82
CA VAL A 46 -6.92 10.84 -7.96
C VAL A 46 -7.89 11.36 -6.91
N ASN A 47 -9.04 10.68 -6.78
CA ASN A 47 -10.03 11.08 -5.79
C ASN A 47 -9.51 10.81 -4.37
N GLU A 48 -9.18 11.90 -3.67
CA GLU A 48 -8.55 11.89 -2.34
C GLU A 48 -9.39 11.18 -1.29
N ARG A 49 -10.73 11.17 -1.42
CA ARG A 49 -11.60 10.44 -0.50
C ARG A 49 -11.25 8.95 -0.47
N TYR A 50 -11.14 8.33 -1.64
CA TYR A 50 -10.83 6.90 -1.74
C TYR A 50 -9.37 6.59 -1.35
N VAL A 51 -8.44 7.52 -1.61
CA VAL A 51 -7.06 7.38 -1.14
C VAL A 51 -7.00 7.38 0.38
N ASN A 52 -7.70 8.31 1.02
CA ASN A 52 -7.78 8.37 2.48
C ASN A 52 -8.45 7.12 3.06
N ASP A 53 -9.52 6.63 2.46
CA ASP A 53 -10.18 5.38 2.87
C ASP A 53 -9.20 4.19 2.78
N ILE A 54 -8.41 4.09 1.70
CA ILE A 54 -7.37 3.07 1.55
C ILE A 54 -6.34 3.18 2.68
N LEU A 55 -5.81 4.38 2.94
CA LEU A 55 -4.80 4.63 3.97
C LEU A 55 -5.29 4.24 5.37
N VAL A 56 -6.53 4.59 5.70
CA VAL A 56 -7.17 4.20 6.97
C VAL A 56 -7.31 2.68 7.07
N MET A 57 -7.79 2.02 6.01
CA MET A 57 -7.94 0.57 6.02
C MET A 57 -6.61 -0.16 6.18
N ILE A 58 -5.56 0.20 5.44
CA ILE A 58 -4.27 -0.51 5.49
C ILE A 58 -3.53 -0.31 6.82
N SER A 59 -3.63 0.88 7.43
CA SER A 59 -2.95 1.19 8.68
C SER A 59 -3.47 0.37 9.87
N SER A 60 -4.69 -0.17 9.77
CA SER A 60 -5.31 -0.95 10.84
C SER A 60 -4.81 -2.40 10.95
N ASN A 61 -4.34 -3.01 9.86
CA ASN A 61 -4.00 -4.43 9.85
C ASN A 61 -3.07 -4.80 8.68
N LYS A 62 -2.00 -5.57 8.96
CA LYS A 62 -1.11 -6.16 7.94
C LYS A 62 -1.87 -6.88 6.83
N LEU A 63 -2.94 -7.62 7.13
CA LEU A 63 -3.74 -8.31 6.12
C LEU A 63 -4.37 -7.34 5.11
N HIS A 64 -4.79 -6.15 5.54
CA HIS A 64 -5.32 -5.13 4.63
C HIS A 64 -4.24 -4.57 3.72
N ALA A 65 -3.01 -4.41 4.21
CA ALA A 65 -1.88 -4.03 3.37
C ALA A 65 -1.58 -5.08 2.27
N VAL A 66 -1.62 -6.37 2.61
CA VAL A 66 -1.49 -7.48 1.63
C VAL A 66 -2.59 -7.41 0.56
N ILE A 67 -3.84 -7.28 1.01
CA ILE A 67 -5.01 -7.20 0.11
C ILE A 67 -4.90 -5.97 -0.80
N CYS A 68 -4.53 -4.81 -0.26
CA CYS A 68 -4.34 -3.58 -1.00
C CYS A 68 -3.23 -3.70 -2.05
N ALA A 69 -2.07 -4.27 -1.68
CA ALA A 69 -0.98 -4.50 -2.62
C ALA A 69 -1.42 -5.40 -3.78
N ASN A 70 -2.17 -6.47 -3.50
CA ASN A 70 -2.74 -7.34 -4.53
C ASN A 70 -3.80 -6.64 -5.40
N ALA A 71 -4.66 -5.81 -4.81
CA ALA A 71 -5.66 -5.03 -5.53
C ALA A 71 -5.01 -4.07 -6.54
N ILE A 72 -3.97 -3.35 -6.10
CA ILE A 72 -3.19 -2.43 -6.93
C ILE A 72 -2.45 -3.22 -8.02
N ALA A 73 -1.78 -4.32 -7.68
CA ALA A 73 -1.08 -5.19 -8.62
C ALA A 73 -2.00 -5.67 -9.75
N LYS A 74 -3.20 -6.13 -9.38
CA LYS A 74 -4.24 -6.60 -10.30
C LYS A 74 -4.76 -5.46 -11.19
N ARG A 75 -4.93 -4.26 -10.63
CA ARG A 75 -5.38 -3.08 -11.38
C ARG A 75 -4.35 -2.68 -12.45
N ILE A 76 -3.09 -2.58 -12.04
CA ILE A 76 -1.95 -2.24 -12.89
C ILE A 76 -1.73 -3.31 -13.97
N GLY A 77 -1.73 -4.59 -13.59
CA GLY A 77 -1.47 -5.69 -14.53
C GLY A 77 -2.54 -5.88 -15.61
N LYS A 78 -3.77 -5.41 -15.37
CA LYS A 78 -4.89 -5.52 -16.32
C LYS A 78 -5.06 -4.29 -17.21
N THR A 79 -4.58 -3.12 -16.79
CA THR A 79 -4.82 -1.88 -17.54
C THR A 79 -3.79 -1.70 -18.65
N LYS A 80 -4.25 -1.21 -19.80
CA LYS A 80 -3.40 -0.63 -20.84
C LYS A 80 -3.56 0.89 -20.93
N ASN A 81 -4.35 1.51 -20.05
CA ASN A 81 -4.59 2.95 -20.04
C ASN A 81 -3.61 3.64 -19.08
N TRP A 82 -2.90 4.66 -19.58
CA TRP A 82 -1.86 5.37 -18.84
C TRP A 82 -2.41 6.10 -17.62
N VAL A 83 -3.63 6.65 -17.69
CA VAL A 83 -4.27 7.38 -16.58
C VAL A 83 -4.51 6.45 -15.41
N VAL A 84 -5.08 5.26 -15.68
CA VAL A 84 -5.33 4.25 -14.65
C VAL A 84 -4.02 3.76 -14.04
N ALA A 85 -3.00 3.51 -14.86
CA ALA A 85 -1.69 3.10 -14.39
C ALA A 85 -1.06 4.18 -13.49
N LEU A 86 -1.07 5.44 -13.94
CA LEU A 86 -0.53 6.57 -13.19
C LEU A 86 -1.25 6.76 -11.85
N LYS A 87 -2.59 6.79 -11.85
CA LYS A 87 -3.40 6.91 -10.62
C LYS A 87 -3.11 5.76 -9.64
N SER A 88 -2.90 4.53 -10.15
CA SER A 88 -2.53 3.39 -9.32
C SER A 88 -1.14 3.56 -8.67
N LEU A 89 -0.15 4.06 -9.43
CA LEU A 89 1.18 4.39 -8.91
C LEU A 89 1.13 5.56 -7.90
N MET A 90 0.23 6.53 -8.09
CA MET A 90 0.02 7.62 -7.14
C MET A 90 -0.49 7.11 -5.79
N ILE A 91 -1.37 6.10 -5.76
CA ILE A 91 -1.80 5.45 -4.52
C ILE A 91 -0.59 4.84 -3.80
N VAL A 92 0.27 4.11 -4.52
CA VAL A 92 1.51 3.54 -3.96
C VAL A 92 2.41 4.64 -3.37
N LEU A 93 2.62 5.73 -4.11
CA LEU A 93 3.40 6.86 -3.63
C LEU A 93 2.83 7.43 -2.32
N ARG A 94 1.51 7.63 -2.25
CA ARG A 94 0.83 8.15 -1.06
C ARG A 94 0.99 7.23 0.14
N ILE A 95 0.85 5.92 -0.05
CA ILE A 95 1.08 4.93 1.01
C ILE A 95 2.53 5.00 1.51
N PHE A 96 3.51 5.10 0.61
CA PHE A 96 4.93 5.24 0.96
C PHE A 96 5.23 6.57 1.67
N GLN A 97 4.54 7.65 1.35
CA GLN A 97 4.70 8.95 2.01
C GLN A 97 4.07 8.97 3.41
N ASN A 98 2.94 8.31 3.59
CA ASN A 98 2.25 8.21 4.87
C ASN A 98 2.95 7.25 5.84
N GLY A 99 3.91 6.46 5.37
CA GLY A 99 4.76 5.64 6.22
C GLY A 99 4.08 4.40 6.76
N ASP A 100 3.20 3.76 5.97
CA ASP A 100 2.60 2.49 6.36
C ASP A 100 3.70 1.44 6.66
N PRO A 101 3.67 0.78 7.83
CA PRO A 101 4.74 -0.11 8.25
C PRO A 101 4.72 -1.48 7.54
N PHE A 102 3.59 -1.87 6.95
CA PHE A 102 3.39 -3.22 6.40
C PHE A 102 3.48 -3.24 4.88
N PHE A 103 2.87 -2.27 4.21
CA PHE A 103 2.68 -2.23 2.77
C PHE A 103 3.99 -2.30 1.97
N PRO A 104 5.08 -1.57 2.31
CA PRO A 104 6.34 -1.71 1.59
C PRO A 104 6.87 -3.15 1.61
N GLN A 105 6.80 -3.85 2.76
CA GLN A 105 7.23 -5.24 2.85
C GLN A 105 6.38 -6.15 1.98
N GLU A 106 5.07 -5.94 1.93
CA GLU A 106 4.17 -6.73 1.09
C GLU A 106 4.38 -6.49 -0.41
N VAL A 107 4.67 -5.25 -0.82
CA VAL A 107 5.05 -4.95 -2.21
C VAL A 107 6.37 -5.63 -2.57
N LEU A 108 7.36 -5.64 -1.67
CA LEU A 108 8.62 -6.36 -1.87
C LEU A 108 8.39 -7.88 -1.98
N HIS A 109 7.57 -8.45 -1.10
CA HIS A 109 7.22 -9.87 -1.17
C HIS A 109 6.54 -10.24 -2.48
N ALA A 110 5.60 -9.42 -2.96
CA ALA A 110 4.94 -9.63 -4.24
C ALA A 110 5.93 -9.50 -5.41
N ARG A 111 6.82 -8.50 -5.39
CA ARG A 111 7.90 -8.32 -6.38
C ARG A 111 8.81 -9.56 -6.44
N ASN A 112 9.26 -10.05 -5.30
CA ASN A 112 10.14 -11.22 -5.21
C ASN A 112 9.46 -12.52 -5.70
N ARG A 113 8.12 -12.57 -5.67
CA ARG A 113 7.33 -13.65 -6.27
C ARG A 113 7.01 -13.43 -7.76
N GLY A 114 7.60 -12.41 -8.39
CA GLY A 114 7.43 -12.11 -9.82
C GLY A 114 6.21 -11.25 -10.15
N ALA A 115 5.51 -10.68 -9.16
CA ALA A 115 4.40 -9.77 -9.46
C ALA A 115 4.93 -8.46 -10.07
N LYS A 116 4.32 -8.05 -11.20
CA LYS A 116 4.63 -6.79 -11.89
C LYS A 116 3.95 -5.58 -11.24
N ILE A 117 4.12 -5.39 -9.92
CA ILE A 117 3.50 -4.24 -9.24
C ILE A 117 4.17 -2.93 -9.67
N LEU A 118 5.50 -2.89 -9.64
CA LEU A 118 6.31 -1.72 -9.99
C LEU A 118 7.20 -1.94 -11.22
N ASN A 119 7.22 -3.16 -11.78
CA ASN A 119 7.91 -3.43 -13.03
C ASN A 119 6.97 -3.20 -14.22
N LEU A 120 6.98 -1.96 -14.73
CA LEU A 120 6.19 -1.54 -15.89
C LEU A 120 7.01 -1.36 -17.17
N THR A 121 8.20 -1.96 -17.27
CA THR A 121 9.07 -1.85 -18.46
C THR A 121 8.36 -2.18 -19.77
N THR A 122 7.43 -3.14 -19.78
CA THR A 122 6.65 -3.55 -20.95
C THR A 122 5.28 -2.88 -21.06
N PHE A 123 4.93 -1.96 -20.16
CA PHE A 123 3.64 -1.25 -20.18
C PHE A 123 3.54 -0.36 -21.42
N ASN A 124 2.47 -0.44 -22.20
CA ASN A 124 2.26 0.43 -23.35
C ASN A 124 0.79 0.81 -23.46
N ASP A 125 0.50 2.10 -23.56
CA ASP A 125 -0.84 2.57 -23.91
C ASP A 125 -1.00 2.58 -25.43
N TYR A 126 -2.04 1.89 -25.92
CA TYR A 126 -2.40 1.81 -27.34
C TYR A 126 -3.56 2.75 -27.71
N SER A 127 -3.99 3.60 -26.77
CA SER A 127 -4.92 4.69 -27.01
C SER A 127 -4.37 5.60 -28.12
N GLN A 128 -5.11 5.71 -29.22
CA GLN A 128 -4.73 6.55 -30.37
C GLN A 128 -4.57 8.04 -30.00
N SER A 129 -5.10 8.47 -28.85
CA SER A 129 -5.04 9.84 -28.35
C SER A 129 -4.00 10.06 -27.24
N SER A 130 -3.18 9.07 -26.88
CA SER A 130 -2.14 9.22 -25.86
C SER A 130 -0.79 9.57 -26.50
N PRO A 131 -0.18 10.73 -26.18
CA PRO A 131 1.23 10.95 -26.44
C PRO A 131 2.10 9.82 -25.89
N TYR A 132 3.13 9.43 -26.63
CA TYR A 132 4.13 8.44 -26.20
C TYR A 132 4.75 8.81 -24.84
N ASP A 133 4.85 10.11 -24.58
CA ASP A 133 5.43 10.68 -23.35
C ASP A 133 4.72 10.21 -22.07
N TYR A 134 3.41 9.99 -22.10
CA TYR A 134 2.69 9.49 -20.91
C TYR A 134 3.03 8.04 -20.59
N THR A 135 3.21 7.20 -21.62
CA THR A 135 3.69 5.83 -21.42
C THR A 135 5.10 5.85 -20.84
N ALA A 136 6.00 6.67 -21.41
CA ALA A 136 7.37 6.83 -20.92
C ALA A 136 7.41 7.33 -19.47
N PHE A 137 6.56 8.29 -19.12
CA PHE A 137 6.44 8.80 -17.76
C PHE A 137 5.95 7.73 -16.77
N VAL A 138 4.90 6.96 -17.11
CA VAL A 138 4.41 5.86 -16.27
C VAL A 138 5.50 4.83 -15.99
N ARG A 139 6.27 4.43 -17.02
CA ARG A 139 7.40 3.50 -16.85
C ARG A 139 8.46 4.06 -15.90
N SER A 140 8.82 5.33 -16.09
CA SER A 140 9.83 6.02 -15.28
C SER A 140 9.37 6.20 -13.83
N PHE A 141 8.09 6.52 -13.62
CA PHE A 141 7.51 6.70 -12.29
C PHE A 141 7.41 5.37 -11.54
N ALA A 142 7.07 4.27 -12.22
CA ALA A 142 7.10 2.94 -11.64
C ALA A 142 8.52 2.53 -11.20
N PHE A 143 9.53 2.81 -12.04
CA PHE A 143 10.93 2.58 -11.71
C PHE A 143 11.39 3.40 -10.49
N TYR A 144 11.01 4.68 -10.42
CA TYR A 144 11.26 5.52 -9.25
C TYR A 144 10.66 4.91 -7.97
N LEU A 145 9.42 4.41 -8.03
CA LEU A 145 8.79 3.77 -6.88
C LEU A 145 9.47 2.46 -6.48
N ASP A 146 9.99 1.67 -7.43
CA ASP A 146 10.78 0.47 -7.14
C ASP A 146 12.07 0.82 -6.37
N GLN A 147 12.80 1.85 -6.83
CA GLN A 147 13.99 2.34 -6.11
C GLN A 147 13.65 2.91 -4.74
N ARG A 148 12.51 3.60 -4.61
CA ARG A 148 12.02 4.12 -3.33
C ARG A 148 11.65 2.99 -2.37
N LEU A 149 11.05 1.90 -2.85
CA LEU A 149 10.75 0.71 -2.06
C LEU A 149 12.04 0.12 -1.46
N ASP A 150 13.08 -0.06 -2.28
CA ASP A 150 14.37 -0.58 -1.81
C ASP A 150 14.95 0.33 -0.71
N CYS A 151 14.81 1.65 -0.85
CA CYS A 151 15.25 2.62 0.17
C CYS A 151 14.42 2.60 1.47
N LEU A 152 13.12 2.29 1.37
CA LEU A 152 12.23 2.14 2.53
C LEU A 152 12.58 0.87 3.31
N VAL A 153 12.72 -0.26 2.62
CA VAL A 153 12.97 -1.57 3.24
C VAL A 153 14.38 -1.66 3.83
N THR A 154 15.38 -1.05 3.18
CA THR A 154 16.75 -0.98 3.72
C THR A 154 16.93 0.03 4.87
N GLY A 155 15.86 0.74 5.26
CA GLY A 155 15.89 1.72 6.36
C GLY A 155 16.61 3.04 6.01
N LYS A 156 17.05 3.23 4.76
CA LYS A 156 17.73 4.47 4.30
C LYS A 156 16.81 5.69 4.39
N ILE A 157 15.50 5.51 4.18
CA ILE A 157 14.49 6.59 4.28
C ILE A 157 13.92 6.71 5.70
N GLN A 158 13.69 5.60 6.42
CA GLN A 158 13.10 5.63 7.76
C GLN A 158 13.99 6.34 8.80
N ARG A 159 15.33 6.24 8.70
CA ARG A 159 16.27 6.97 9.59
C ARG A 159 16.04 8.49 9.61
N ARG A 160 15.59 9.09 8.50
CA ARG A 160 15.40 10.54 8.44
C ARG A 160 14.18 11.04 9.22
N VAL A 161 13.14 10.20 9.36
CA VAL A 161 11.94 10.58 10.13
C VAL A 161 12.19 10.42 11.62
N ALA A 162 12.84 9.34 12.06
CA ALA A 162 13.20 9.13 13.46
C ALA A 162 14.19 10.18 14.02
N ASN A 163 15.10 10.68 13.18
CA ASN A 163 16.03 11.75 13.55
C ASN A 163 15.36 13.13 13.68
N LYS A 164 14.16 13.32 13.12
CA LYS A 164 13.43 14.59 13.24
C LYS A 164 12.69 14.70 14.58
N THR A 165 12.24 13.58 15.14
CA THR A 165 11.54 13.52 16.43
C THR A 165 12.49 13.59 17.64
N THR A 166 13.73 13.16 17.48
CA THR A 166 14.75 13.14 18.56
C THR A 166 15.49 14.48 18.73
N GLY A 167 15.34 15.43 17.80
CA GLY A 167 16.04 16.73 17.84
C GLY A 167 15.34 17.86 18.60
N ILE A 168 14.10 17.68 19.07
CA ILE A 168 13.30 18.77 19.69
C ILE A 168 13.38 18.76 21.24
N GLY A 169 14.02 17.77 21.86
CA GLY A 169 13.94 17.53 23.30
C GLY A 169 15.24 17.65 24.11
N ARG A 170 16.12 18.63 23.84
CA ARG A 170 17.24 18.96 24.78
C ARG A 170 17.53 20.47 24.79
N LYS A 171 16.64 21.27 25.38
CA LYS A 171 17.03 22.58 25.93
C LYS A 171 17.33 22.39 27.42
N GLY A 172 18.58 22.69 27.77
CA GLY A 172 19.20 22.38 29.06
C GLY A 172 18.52 23.03 30.25
N SER A 173 18.40 22.23 31.32
CA SER A 173 18.13 22.71 32.66
C SER A 173 19.38 23.42 33.18
N ARG A 174 19.43 24.75 33.14
CA ARG A 174 20.38 25.54 33.92
C ARG A 174 19.90 25.55 35.36
N ARG A 175 20.56 24.79 36.23
CA ARG A 175 20.49 25.00 37.69
C ARG A 175 21.05 26.39 38.00
N VAL A 176 20.20 27.26 38.52
CA VAL A 176 20.61 28.51 39.16
C VAL A 176 21.01 28.16 40.59
N ASN A 177 22.28 28.37 40.92
CA ASN A 177 22.77 28.26 42.30
C ASN A 177 22.58 29.64 42.96
N PRO A 178 21.97 29.73 44.16
CA PRO A 178 21.99 30.97 44.94
C PRO A 178 23.35 31.11 45.62
N GLN A 179 24.03 32.24 45.42
CA GLN A 179 25.21 32.63 46.19
C GLN A 179 24.77 33.48 47.38
N HIS A 180 25.47 33.26 48.51
CA HIS A 180 25.51 34.14 49.67
C HIS A 180 26.16 35.49 49.33
#